data_AF-A0A9P6XDF5-F1
#
_entry.id   AF-A0A9P6XDF5-F1
#
_cell.length_a   1.000
_cell.length_b   1.000
_cell.length_c   1.000
_cell.angle_alpha   90.00
_cell.angle_beta   90.00
_cell.angle_gamma   90.00
#
_symmetry.space_group_name_H-M   'P 1'
#
loop_
_entity.id
_entity.type
_entity.pdbx_description
1 polymer ?
#
loop_
_entity_poly.entity_id
_entity_poly.type
_entity_poly.pdbx_seq_one_letter_code
_entity_poly.pdbx_strand_id
1 'polypeptide(L)'
;METAVRKATRLDYNPPKQKHLSTLISLTFENPGNAVYIVDLLEKRLRENSWIIIFKVLIIIHSLMRNGDGDRTIAYIETKPSALDTTKLREKSSGEYQSAYTYLQQKVIAYRQSNIDYVKDTMGKKEGRLRHLSVSEGLLKETVVLQKLISTLLKCNFLLDDVDNNISLYAYRLLVEDLLVLFQVLNEAIVNILEHYFAMSKPDARTSLEIYKRFAKQTEDSISFLERAKRLQRELNISIPTVKHAPLSLASALQEYLDDEIKEQNTQIQQKQQQSTTVAPINNTQQPKELIDFFASLENEKVNIFYNQVAPIAPLPITAPPQTLLHQPTGNNPFRQSTLPLSPPPANNANPFRASTMPLINSNNHMPMQSMMSSNHFMQQQPTTSNNPFALGNNTIPVVSPTQVNQNNPFNGHQPQPWG
;
A
#
# COMPACT_ATOMS: atom_id res chain seq x y z
N MET A 1 11.49 -25.72 7.38
CA MET A 1 10.42 -25.13 6.52
C MET A 1 9.02 -25.61 6.88
N GLU A 2 8.70 -26.92 6.79
CA GLU A 2 7.34 -27.44 7.04
C GLU A 2 6.70 -26.97 8.35
N THR A 3 7.46 -26.96 9.45
CA THR A 3 6.99 -26.49 10.77
C THR A 3 6.57 -25.02 10.76
N ALA A 4 7.22 -24.18 9.94
CA ALA A 4 6.85 -22.77 9.79
C ALA A 4 5.54 -22.64 9.01
N VAL A 5 5.37 -23.39 7.91
CA VAL A 5 4.11 -23.45 7.16
C VAL A 5 2.95 -23.92 8.06
N ARG A 6 3.09 -25.06 8.75
CA ARG A 6 2.04 -25.57 9.66
C ARG A 6 1.68 -24.59 10.79
N LYS A 7 2.67 -23.86 11.34
CA LYS A 7 2.44 -22.84 12.38
C LYS A 7 1.84 -21.54 11.82
N ALA A 8 2.12 -21.18 10.57
CA ALA A 8 1.54 -20.03 9.90
C ALA A 8 0.07 -20.29 9.49
N THR A 9 -0.24 -21.51 9.04
CA THR A 9 -1.59 -21.96 8.65
C THR A 9 -2.32 -22.73 9.76
N ARG A 10 -2.11 -22.37 11.03
CA ARG A 10 -2.83 -23.00 12.15
C ARG A 10 -4.32 -22.67 12.06
N LEU A 11 -5.17 -23.64 12.39
CA LEU A 11 -6.63 -23.44 12.50
C LEU A 11 -6.96 -22.63 13.76
N ASP A 12 -6.98 -21.30 13.60
CA ASP A 12 -7.41 -20.30 14.57
C ASP A 12 -7.81 -19.01 13.82
N TYR A 13 -8.62 -18.16 14.43
CA TYR A 13 -9.19 -16.96 13.77
C TYR A 13 -8.23 -15.76 13.68
N ASN A 14 -6.93 -15.95 13.95
CA ASN A 14 -5.93 -14.88 13.87
C ASN A 14 -5.15 -14.96 12.54
N PRO A 15 -4.64 -13.85 11.98
CA PRO A 15 -3.77 -13.90 10.81
C PRO A 15 -2.46 -14.68 11.07
N PRO A 16 -1.74 -15.11 10.02
CA PRO A 16 -0.44 -15.78 10.16
C PRO A 16 0.52 -14.95 11.02
N LYS A 17 1.04 -15.53 12.12
CA LYS A 17 1.86 -14.77 13.08
C LYS A 17 3.14 -14.27 12.41
N GLN A 18 3.43 -12.97 12.55
CA GLN A 18 4.53 -12.29 11.84
C GLN A 18 5.85 -13.06 11.88
N LYS A 19 6.27 -13.61 13.03
CA LYS A 19 7.52 -14.41 13.13
C LYS A 19 7.60 -15.58 12.14
N HIS A 20 6.49 -16.26 11.87
CA HIS A 20 6.45 -17.37 10.90
C HIS A 20 6.42 -16.85 9.48
N LEU A 21 5.73 -15.73 9.23
CA LEU A 21 5.70 -15.09 7.92
C LEU A 21 7.10 -14.58 7.53
N SER A 22 7.77 -13.83 8.42
CA SER A 22 9.15 -13.40 8.26
C SER A 22 10.11 -14.57 8.07
N THR A 23 9.92 -15.69 8.77
CA THR A 23 10.74 -16.90 8.55
C THR A 23 10.57 -17.44 7.12
N LEU A 24 9.34 -17.53 6.62
CA LEU A 24 9.07 -18.01 5.25
C LEU A 24 9.61 -17.04 4.19
N ILE A 25 9.45 -15.73 4.41
CA ILE A 25 10.02 -14.68 3.56
C ILE A 25 11.55 -14.79 3.49
N SER A 26 12.26 -14.81 4.62
CA SER A 26 13.72 -14.95 4.64
C SER A 26 14.20 -16.21 3.91
N LEU A 27 13.54 -17.34 4.14
CA LEU A 27 13.86 -18.61 3.46
C LEU A 27 13.79 -18.50 1.93
N THR A 28 12.91 -17.67 1.34
CA THR A 28 12.86 -17.51 -0.14
C THR A 28 14.11 -16.86 -0.72
N PHE A 29 14.79 -16.01 0.04
CA PHE A 29 16.04 -15.37 -0.40
C PHE A 29 17.28 -16.25 -0.19
N GLU A 30 17.27 -17.14 0.81
CA GLU A 30 18.41 -18.02 1.13
C GLU A 30 18.75 -19.02 0.02
N ASN A 31 17.74 -19.56 -0.68
CA ASN A 31 17.93 -20.54 -1.76
C ASN A 31 16.77 -20.47 -2.77
N PRO A 32 17.03 -20.39 -4.10
CA PRO A 32 15.99 -20.40 -5.13
C PRO A 32 14.96 -21.53 -4.99
N GLY A 33 15.39 -22.73 -4.60
CA GLY A 33 14.52 -23.90 -4.42
C GLY A 33 13.58 -23.80 -3.21
N ASN A 34 13.86 -22.90 -2.26
CA ASN A 34 13.00 -22.71 -1.10
C ASN A 34 11.64 -22.10 -1.48
N ALA A 35 11.59 -21.15 -2.42
CA ALA A 35 10.33 -20.56 -2.88
C ALA A 35 9.39 -21.64 -3.46
N VAL A 36 9.92 -22.48 -4.35
CA VAL A 36 9.24 -23.64 -4.94
C VAL A 36 8.71 -24.59 -3.85
N TYR A 37 9.56 -25.00 -2.92
CA TYR A 37 9.19 -25.95 -1.86
C TYR A 37 8.20 -25.35 -0.85
N ILE A 38 8.25 -24.05 -0.54
CA ILE A 38 7.24 -23.37 0.28
C ILE A 38 5.87 -23.42 -0.43
N VAL A 39 5.81 -23.11 -1.72
CA VAL A 39 4.56 -23.15 -2.50
C VAL A 39 3.98 -24.57 -2.56
N ASP A 40 4.81 -25.60 -2.73
CA ASP A 40 4.36 -27.00 -2.66
C ASP A 40 3.81 -27.42 -1.29
N LEU A 41 4.37 -26.87 -0.21
CA LEU A 41 3.87 -27.09 1.15
C LEU A 41 2.55 -26.33 1.37
N LEU A 42 2.39 -25.15 0.80
CA LEU A 42 1.15 -24.36 0.86
C LEU A 42 0.01 -24.99 0.04
N GLU A 43 0.30 -25.51 -1.16
CA GLU A 43 -0.66 -26.26 -1.98
C GLU A 43 -1.20 -27.51 -1.25
N LYS A 44 -0.36 -28.20 -0.46
CA LYS A 44 -0.81 -29.30 0.41
C LYS A 44 -1.86 -28.83 1.43
N ARG A 45 -1.71 -27.60 1.96
CA ARG A 45 -2.66 -27.00 2.93
C ARG A 45 -3.96 -26.55 2.26
N LEU A 46 -3.96 -26.14 0.98
CA LEU A 46 -5.19 -25.82 0.23
C LEU A 46 -6.13 -27.03 0.06
N ARG A 47 -5.62 -28.25 0.19
CA ARG A 47 -6.43 -29.48 0.10
C ARG A 47 -7.16 -29.83 1.40
N GLU A 48 -6.93 -29.10 2.49
CA GLU A 48 -7.73 -29.21 3.71
C GLU A 48 -9.03 -28.44 3.54
N ASN A 49 -10.16 -29.07 3.86
CA ASN A 49 -11.49 -28.47 3.75
C ASN A 49 -11.75 -27.48 4.91
N SER A 50 -10.97 -26.39 4.94
CA SER A 50 -11.17 -25.28 5.87
C SER A 50 -10.88 -23.93 5.23
N TRP A 51 -11.85 -23.02 5.27
CA TRP A 51 -11.72 -21.68 4.71
C TRP A 51 -10.62 -20.88 5.43
N ILE A 52 -10.48 -21.05 6.75
CA ILE A 52 -9.43 -20.39 7.57
C ILE A 52 -8.05 -20.77 7.05
N ILE A 53 -7.81 -22.06 6.78
CA ILE A 53 -6.51 -22.55 6.31
C ILE A 53 -6.24 -22.03 4.89
N ILE A 54 -7.22 -22.11 3.99
CA ILE A 54 -7.11 -21.60 2.63
C ILE A 54 -6.81 -20.09 2.62
N PHE A 55 -7.52 -19.30 3.42
CA PHE A 55 -7.33 -17.86 3.47
C PHE A 55 -5.94 -17.49 4.02
N LYS A 56 -5.46 -18.19 5.05
CA LYS A 56 -4.08 -18.04 5.54
C LYS A 56 -3.04 -18.43 4.49
N VAL A 57 -3.29 -19.45 3.67
CA VAL A 57 -2.41 -19.79 2.54
C VAL A 57 -2.35 -18.64 1.53
N LEU A 58 -3.48 -18.08 1.12
CA LEU A 58 -3.53 -16.95 0.18
C LEU A 58 -2.78 -15.71 0.74
N ILE A 59 -2.97 -15.40 2.03
CA ILE A 59 -2.21 -14.33 2.72
C ILE A 59 -0.70 -14.59 2.69
N ILE A 60 -0.27 -15.82 2.96
CA ILE A 60 1.16 -16.18 2.91
C ILE A 60 1.68 -16.03 1.48
N ILE A 61 0.98 -16.55 0.46
CA ILE A 61 1.37 -16.42 -0.94
C ILE A 61 1.50 -14.95 -1.34
N HIS A 62 0.51 -14.11 -1.01
CA HIS A 62 0.57 -12.66 -1.26
C HIS A 62 1.82 -12.03 -0.61
N SER A 63 2.10 -12.38 0.64
CA SER A 63 3.27 -11.87 1.37
C SER A 63 4.60 -12.35 0.76
N LEU A 64 4.66 -13.57 0.22
CA LEU A 64 5.84 -14.08 -0.50
C LEU A 64 6.03 -13.35 -1.84
N MET A 65 4.94 -13.07 -2.57
CA MET A 65 4.99 -12.25 -3.79
C MET A 65 5.49 -10.82 -3.51
N ARG A 66 4.98 -10.18 -2.44
CA ARG A 66 5.27 -8.77 -2.13
C ARG A 66 6.61 -8.55 -1.41
N ASN A 67 6.99 -9.43 -0.48
CA ASN A 67 8.11 -9.22 0.43
C ASN A 67 9.20 -10.29 0.36
N GLY A 68 8.94 -11.43 -0.28
CA GLY A 68 9.92 -12.50 -0.52
C GLY A 68 10.55 -12.41 -1.91
N ASP A 69 11.08 -13.53 -2.37
CA ASP A 69 11.47 -13.70 -3.77
C ASP A 69 10.22 -13.82 -4.67
N GLY A 70 9.60 -12.66 -4.92
CA GLY A 70 8.34 -12.56 -5.63
C GLY A 70 8.39 -13.15 -7.04
N ASP A 71 9.40 -12.79 -7.83
CA ASP A 71 9.56 -13.24 -9.22
C ASP A 71 9.60 -14.77 -9.32
N ARG A 72 10.38 -15.45 -8.47
CA ARG A 72 10.42 -16.92 -8.43
C ARG A 72 9.11 -17.52 -7.91
N THR A 73 8.49 -16.89 -6.92
CA THR A 73 7.21 -17.33 -6.35
C THR A 73 6.09 -17.27 -7.39
N ILE A 74 5.99 -16.15 -8.12
CA ILE A 74 4.98 -15.93 -9.16
C ILE A 74 5.24 -16.84 -10.36
N ALA A 75 6.47 -16.91 -10.85
CA ALA A 75 6.83 -17.79 -11.97
C ALA A 75 6.55 -19.27 -11.67
N TYR A 76 6.81 -19.74 -10.45
CA TYR A 76 6.47 -21.13 -10.10
C TYR A 76 4.94 -21.36 -10.04
N ILE A 77 4.19 -20.42 -9.46
CA ILE A 77 2.71 -20.48 -9.44
C ILE A 77 2.12 -20.44 -10.86
N GLU A 78 2.74 -19.72 -11.79
CA GLU A 78 2.34 -19.74 -13.21
C GLU A 78 2.45 -21.15 -13.82
N THR A 79 3.56 -21.86 -13.56
CA THR A 79 3.73 -23.26 -14.00
C THR A 79 2.81 -24.25 -13.29
N LYS A 80 2.26 -23.86 -12.13
CA LYS A 80 1.44 -24.72 -11.26
C LYS A 80 0.18 -24.00 -10.76
N PRO A 81 -0.85 -23.80 -11.61
CA PRO A 81 -2.09 -23.09 -11.23
C PRO A 81 -2.83 -23.69 -10.03
N SER A 82 -2.63 -24.99 -9.73
CA SER A 82 -3.18 -25.64 -8.54
C SER A 82 -2.67 -25.06 -7.22
N ALA A 83 -1.54 -24.33 -7.23
CA ALA A 83 -1.02 -23.60 -6.07
C ALA A 83 -1.92 -22.46 -5.56
N LEU A 84 -2.94 -22.06 -6.34
CA LEU A 84 -3.98 -21.12 -5.91
C LEU A 84 -5.39 -21.75 -5.88
N ASP A 85 -5.56 -23.01 -6.26
CA ASP A 85 -6.89 -23.63 -6.45
C ASP A 85 -7.70 -23.73 -5.14
N THR A 86 -8.76 -22.94 -5.03
CA THR A 86 -9.73 -22.92 -3.92
C THR A 86 -11.01 -23.74 -4.19
N THR A 87 -11.18 -24.31 -5.39
CA THR A 87 -12.46 -24.91 -5.84
C THR A 87 -12.90 -26.14 -5.04
N LYS A 88 -11.99 -26.70 -4.24
CA LYS A 88 -12.21 -27.89 -3.41
C LYS A 88 -12.81 -27.58 -2.04
N LEU A 89 -12.92 -26.30 -1.67
CA LEU A 89 -13.56 -25.88 -0.43
C LEU A 89 -15.07 -26.17 -0.48
N ARG A 90 -15.57 -26.93 0.51
CA ARG A 90 -16.99 -27.20 0.72
C ARG A 90 -17.53 -26.59 2.03
N GLU A 91 -16.66 -26.15 2.93
CA GLU A 91 -17.04 -25.47 4.16
C GLU A 91 -17.73 -24.12 3.86
N LYS A 92 -18.86 -23.87 4.53
CA LYS A 92 -19.55 -22.57 4.44
C LYS A 92 -18.66 -21.47 5.02
N SER A 93 -18.52 -20.38 4.28
CA SER A 93 -17.65 -19.25 4.63
C SER A 93 -18.26 -17.94 4.11
N SER A 94 -17.71 -16.80 4.56
CA SER A 94 -18.08 -15.44 4.11
C SER A 94 -17.72 -15.15 2.65
N GLY A 95 -16.89 -16.00 2.01
CA GLY A 95 -16.44 -15.82 0.63
C GLY A 95 -15.28 -14.83 0.45
N GLU A 96 -14.81 -14.17 1.49
CA GLU A 96 -13.82 -13.08 1.40
C GLU A 96 -12.44 -13.54 0.88
N TYR A 97 -12.08 -14.81 1.13
CA TYR A 97 -10.90 -15.44 0.54
C TYR A 97 -10.94 -15.45 -1.01
N GLN A 98 -12.13 -15.41 -1.61
CA GLN A 98 -12.33 -15.34 -3.07
C GLN A 98 -11.79 -14.03 -3.64
N SER A 99 -11.91 -12.92 -2.90
CA SER A 99 -11.33 -11.62 -3.26
C SER A 99 -9.79 -11.71 -3.33
N ALA A 100 -9.17 -12.26 -2.28
CA ALA A 100 -7.72 -12.48 -2.25
C ALA A 100 -7.24 -13.42 -3.38
N TYR A 101 -7.93 -14.55 -3.60
CA TYR A 101 -7.67 -15.48 -4.70
C TYR A 101 -7.75 -14.79 -6.07
N THR A 102 -8.83 -14.05 -6.33
CA THR A 102 -9.06 -13.39 -7.63
C THR A 102 -8.00 -12.35 -7.93
N TYR A 103 -7.58 -11.58 -6.92
CA TYR A 103 -6.45 -10.65 -7.06
C TYR A 103 -5.13 -11.37 -7.35
N LEU A 104 -4.79 -12.41 -6.59
CA LEU A 104 -3.54 -13.16 -6.80
C LEU A 104 -3.47 -13.83 -8.17
N GLN A 105 -4.58 -14.38 -8.66
CA GLN A 105 -4.65 -14.87 -10.04
C GLN A 105 -4.40 -13.77 -11.07
N GLN A 106 -5.01 -12.59 -10.91
CA GLN A 106 -4.76 -11.48 -11.82
C GLN A 106 -3.33 -10.94 -11.70
N LYS A 107 -2.68 -11.02 -10.54
CA LYS A 107 -1.26 -10.67 -10.35
C LYS A 107 -0.34 -11.65 -11.09
N VAL A 108 -0.60 -12.96 -11.04
CA VAL A 108 0.11 -13.97 -11.85
C VAL A 108 -0.10 -13.74 -13.35
N ILE A 109 -1.35 -13.46 -13.78
CA ILE A 109 -1.65 -13.17 -15.18
C ILE A 109 -0.93 -11.89 -15.65
N ALA A 110 -0.87 -10.85 -14.81
CA ALA A 110 -0.16 -9.62 -15.13
C ALA A 110 1.34 -9.87 -15.28
N TYR A 111 1.95 -10.57 -14.32
CA TYR A 111 3.37 -10.96 -14.37
C TYR A 111 3.70 -11.75 -15.63
N ARG A 112 2.88 -12.73 -16.04
CA ARG A 112 3.07 -13.45 -17.31
C ARG A 112 3.05 -12.53 -18.55
N GLN A 113 2.31 -11.42 -18.50
CA GLN A 113 2.14 -10.50 -19.64
C GLN A 113 3.25 -9.43 -19.75
N SER A 114 3.88 -9.05 -18.64
CA SER A 114 4.94 -8.04 -18.56
C SER A 114 6.33 -8.60 -18.21
N ASN A 115 6.40 -9.81 -17.64
CA ASN A 115 7.56 -10.40 -16.95
C ASN A 115 8.10 -9.55 -15.78
N ILE A 116 7.22 -8.75 -15.15
CA ILE A 116 7.57 -7.78 -14.10
C ILE A 116 6.45 -7.75 -13.04
N ASP A 117 6.82 -7.77 -11.75
CA ASP A 117 5.91 -7.36 -10.67
C ASP A 117 6.03 -5.86 -10.40
N TYR A 118 5.05 -5.08 -10.88
CA TYR A 118 4.97 -3.63 -10.70
C TYR A 118 5.07 -3.16 -9.24
N VAL A 119 4.62 -3.98 -8.28
CA VAL A 119 4.73 -3.67 -6.86
C VAL A 119 6.19 -3.74 -6.43
N LYS A 120 6.84 -4.89 -6.66
CA LYS A 120 8.23 -5.14 -6.27
C LYS A 120 9.21 -4.22 -6.99
N ASP A 121 8.97 -3.93 -8.27
CA ASP A 121 9.85 -3.06 -9.06
C ASP A 121 9.83 -1.61 -8.54
N THR A 122 8.70 -1.13 -8.01
CA THR A 122 8.55 0.27 -7.57
C THR A 122 8.87 0.46 -6.09
N MET A 123 8.74 -0.57 -5.27
CA MET A 123 8.99 -0.49 -3.82
C MET A 123 10.41 0.01 -3.52
N GLY A 124 10.49 1.15 -2.81
CA GLY A 124 11.74 1.78 -2.41
C GLY A 124 12.45 2.60 -3.50
N LYS A 125 11.91 2.66 -4.71
CA LYS A 125 12.42 3.52 -5.78
C LYS A 125 11.77 4.90 -5.76
N LYS A 126 12.45 5.84 -6.42
CA LYS A 126 12.00 7.21 -6.66
C LYS A 126 10.96 7.29 -7.78
N GLU A 127 11.25 6.60 -8.87
CA GLU A 127 10.42 6.50 -10.06
C GLU A 127 10.43 5.03 -10.48
N GLY A 128 9.28 4.50 -10.87
CA GLY A 128 9.13 3.17 -11.45
C GLY A 128 9.47 3.14 -12.94
N ARG A 129 9.59 1.92 -13.48
CA ARG A 129 9.92 1.67 -14.90
C ARG A 129 9.01 2.42 -15.88
N LEU A 130 7.70 2.50 -15.63
CA LEU A 130 6.75 3.08 -16.57
C LEU A 130 6.88 4.61 -16.72
N ARG A 131 7.61 5.29 -15.83
CA ARG A 131 7.92 6.73 -16.00
C ARG A 131 8.81 7.01 -17.22
N HIS A 132 9.66 6.04 -17.57
CA HIS A 132 10.75 6.17 -18.57
C HIS A 132 10.63 5.20 -19.76
N LEU A 133 9.69 4.26 -19.71
CA LEU A 133 9.48 3.26 -20.77
C LEU A 133 8.93 3.93 -22.04
N SER A 134 9.53 3.69 -23.20
CA SER A 134 9.03 4.27 -24.46
C SER A 134 7.77 3.58 -24.99
N VAL A 135 7.02 4.27 -25.86
CA VAL A 135 5.84 3.72 -26.54
C VAL A 135 6.19 2.46 -27.35
N SER A 136 7.32 2.47 -28.05
CA SER A 136 7.83 1.33 -28.84
C SER A 136 8.27 0.14 -28.01
N GLU A 137 8.75 0.34 -26.78
CA GLU A 137 9.07 -0.75 -25.84
C GLU A 137 7.83 -1.32 -25.14
N GLY A 138 6.65 -0.73 -25.35
CA GLY A 138 5.37 -1.28 -24.90
C GLY A 138 4.67 -0.54 -23.76
N LEU A 139 5.00 0.73 -23.49
CA LEU A 139 4.36 1.57 -22.47
C LEU A 139 2.82 1.41 -22.41
N LEU A 140 2.14 1.52 -23.54
CA LEU A 140 0.68 1.42 -23.61
C LEU A 140 0.17 0.01 -23.25
N LYS A 141 0.88 -1.03 -23.70
CA LYS A 141 0.55 -2.43 -23.41
C LYS A 141 0.75 -2.77 -21.93
N GLU A 142 1.89 -2.38 -21.33
CA GLU A 142 2.15 -2.57 -19.90
C GLU A 142 1.12 -1.79 -19.06
N THR A 143 0.79 -0.56 -19.43
CA THR A 143 -0.23 0.27 -18.75
C THR A 143 -1.61 -0.38 -18.75
N VAL A 144 -2.05 -0.99 -19.87
CA VAL A 144 -3.33 -1.72 -19.92
C VAL A 144 -3.33 -2.96 -19.00
N VAL A 145 -2.20 -3.66 -18.88
CA VAL A 145 -2.04 -4.79 -17.94
C VAL A 145 -2.13 -4.31 -16.49
N LEU A 146 -1.42 -3.23 -16.16
CA LEU A 146 -1.47 -2.58 -14.84
C LEU A 146 -2.89 -2.12 -14.49
N GLN A 147 -3.57 -1.44 -15.41
CA GLN A 147 -4.96 -1.04 -15.22
C GLN A 147 -5.88 -2.24 -14.99
N LYS A 148 -5.69 -3.37 -15.67
CA LYS A 148 -6.48 -4.58 -15.42
C LYS A 148 -6.23 -5.14 -14.01
N LEU A 149 -4.98 -5.13 -13.54
CA LEU A 149 -4.63 -5.55 -12.18
C LEU A 149 -5.31 -4.67 -11.12
N ILE A 150 -5.24 -3.34 -11.27
CA ILE A 150 -5.90 -2.36 -10.39
C ILE A 150 -7.43 -2.55 -10.42
N SER A 151 -8.06 -2.70 -11.59
CA SER A 151 -9.50 -2.94 -11.68
C SER A 151 -9.96 -4.25 -11.04
N THR A 152 -9.11 -5.28 -10.95
CA THR A 152 -9.45 -6.50 -10.18
C THR A 152 -9.29 -6.26 -8.68
N LEU A 153 -8.23 -5.55 -8.26
CA LEU A 153 -8.03 -5.16 -6.85
C LEU A 153 -9.23 -4.35 -6.32
N LEU A 154 -9.65 -3.31 -7.05
CA LEU A 154 -10.75 -2.42 -6.63
C LEU A 154 -12.12 -3.13 -6.53
N LYS A 155 -12.29 -4.26 -7.21
CA LYS A 155 -13.49 -5.13 -7.13
C LYS A 155 -13.46 -6.12 -5.97
N CYS A 156 -12.34 -6.23 -5.26
CA CYS A 156 -12.22 -7.12 -4.10
C CYS A 156 -13.11 -6.61 -2.97
N ASN A 157 -14.07 -7.43 -2.56
CA ASN A 157 -15.03 -7.13 -1.50
C ASN A 157 -14.68 -7.89 -0.21
N PHE A 158 -14.79 -7.23 0.94
CA PHE A 158 -14.54 -7.76 2.27
C PHE A 158 -15.59 -7.19 3.24
N LEU A 159 -16.06 -8.00 4.19
CA LEU A 159 -17.09 -7.61 5.16
C LEU A 159 -16.41 -7.26 6.48
N LEU A 160 -15.85 -6.06 6.57
CA LEU A 160 -14.92 -5.69 7.64
C LEU A 160 -15.61 -5.16 8.91
N ASP A 161 -16.94 -5.15 8.97
CA ASP A 161 -17.72 -4.64 10.10
C ASP A 161 -17.84 -5.64 11.28
N ASP A 162 -17.45 -6.90 11.07
CA ASP A 162 -17.53 -7.97 12.08
C ASP A 162 -16.28 -8.03 13.00
N VAL A 163 -16.52 -8.09 14.32
CA VAL A 163 -15.50 -7.97 15.39
C VAL A 163 -14.39 -9.04 15.32
N ASP A 164 -14.67 -10.22 14.77
CA ASP A 164 -13.72 -11.34 14.71
C ASP A 164 -12.93 -11.43 13.39
N ASN A 165 -13.09 -10.46 12.46
CA ASN A 165 -12.63 -10.60 11.08
C ASN A 165 -11.12 -10.30 10.84
N ASN A 166 -10.26 -10.68 11.79
CA ASN A 166 -8.83 -10.40 11.83
C ASN A 166 -8.03 -10.95 10.62
N ILE A 167 -8.49 -12.06 10.03
CA ILE A 167 -7.87 -12.65 8.83
C ILE A 167 -8.17 -11.80 7.60
N SER A 168 -9.43 -11.38 7.42
CA SER A 168 -9.84 -10.49 6.32
C SER A 168 -9.24 -9.10 6.44
N LEU A 169 -9.15 -8.53 7.64
CA LEU A 169 -8.44 -7.26 7.89
C LEU A 169 -6.97 -7.35 7.43
N TYR A 170 -6.28 -8.46 7.71
CA TYR A 170 -4.90 -8.67 7.25
C TYR A 170 -4.81 -8.83 5.72
N ALA A 171 -5.71 -9.59 5.10
CA ALA A 171 -5.75 -9.74 3.65
C ALA A 171 -6.10 -8.41 2.93
N TYR A 172 -7.07 -7.66 3.46
CA TYR A 172 -7.45 -6.35 2.96
C TYR A 172 -6.32 -5.33 3.11
N ARG A 173 -5.59 -5.35 4.24
CA ARG A 173 -4.37 -4.56 4.43
C ARG A 173 -3.37 -4.80 3.29
N LEU A 174 -3.08 -6.06 2.93
CA LEU A 174 -2.15 -6.37 1.84
C LEU A 174 -2.63 -5.82 0.48
N LEU A 175 -3.95 -5.81 0.23
CA LEU A 175 -4.51 -5.20 -0.99
C LEU A 175 -4.44 -3.67 -0.98
N VAL A 176 -4.68 -3.00 0.15
CA VAL A 176 -4.46 -1.54 0.27
C VAL A 176 -2.99 -1.21 0.06
N GLU A 177 -2.09 -2.00 0.66
CA GLU A 177 -0.64 -1.89 0.53
C GLU A 177 -0.13 -2.10 -0.92
N ASP A 178 -0.75 -2.99 -1.69
CA ASP A 178 -0.48 -3.15 -3.13
C ASP A 178 -1.11 -1.99 -3.93
N LEU A 179 -2.34 -1.57 -3.64
CA LEU A 179 -3.04 -0.50 -4.35
C LEU A 179 -2.27 0.82 -4.29
N LEU A 180 -1.72 1.19 -3.14
CA LEU A 180 -0.93 2.42 -2.99
C LEU A 180 0.27 2.45 -3.95
N VAL A 181 0.98 1.32 -4.10
CA VAL A 181 2.12 1.21 -5.02
C VAL A 181 1.64 1.15 -6.47
N LEU A 182 0.65 0.31 -6.79
CA LEU A 182 0.12 0.18 -8.15
C LEU A 182 -0.47 1.50 -8.68
N PHE A 183 -1.11 2.30 -7.82
CA PHE A 183 -1.64 3.60 -8.19
C PHE A 183 -0.52 4.64 -8.42
N GLN A 184 0.60 4.58 -7.68
CA GLN A 184 1.80 5.37 -8.03
C GLN A 184 2.29 5.02 -9.44
N VAL A 185 2.49 3.72 -9.75
CA VAL A 185 2.96 3.28 -11.08
C VAL A 185 1.99 3.70 -12.19
N LEU A 186 0.68 3.68 -11.92
CA LEU A 186 -0.31 4.14 -12.89
C LEU A 186 -0.20 5.64 -13.16
N ASN A 187 -0.02 6.47 -12.12
CA ASN A 187 0.20 7.90 -12.31
C ASN A 187 1.48 8.18 -13.12
N GLU A 188 2.59 7.52 -12.79
CA GLU A 188 3.86 7.65 -13.54
C GLU A 188 3.71 7.27 -15.02
N ALA A 189 2.95 6.20 -15.31
CA ALA A 189 2.65 5.79 -16.68
C ALA A 189 1.79 6.81 -17.42
N ILE A 190 0.75 7.36 -16.78
CA ILE A 190 -0.14 8.37 -17.37
C ILE A 190 0.63 9.66 -17.69
N VAL A 191 1.51 10.11 -16.79
CA VAL A 191 2.37 11.28 -17.02
C VAL A 191 3.25 11.07 -18.27
N ASN A 192 3.94 9.94 -18.37
CA ASN A 192 4.77 9.59 -19.54
C ASN A 192 3.94 9.49 -20.84
N ILE A 193 2.75 8.89 -20.80
CA ILE A 193 1.83 8.80 -21.94
C ILE A 193 1.41 10.20 -22.42
N LEU A 194 1.08 11.10 -21.50
CA LEU A 194 0.62 12.46 -21.82
C LEU A 194 1.74 13.35 -22.39
N GLU A 195 2.98 13.21 -21.90
CA GLU A 195 4.16 13.88 -22.46
C GLU A 195 4.37 13.54 -23.95
N HIS A 196 4.13 12.29 -24.33
CA HIS A 196 4.34 11.79 -25.69
C HIS A 196 3.06 11.82 -26.57
N TYR A 197 1.92 12.25 -26.04
CA TYR A 197 0.60 12.11 -26.68
C TYR A 197 0.48 12.78 -28.06
N PHE A 198 1.09 13.95 -28.23
CA PHE A 198 1.09 14.68 -29.49
C PHE A 198 2.15 14.20 -30.48
N ALA A 199 3.09 13.36 -30.05
CA ALA A 199 4.20 12.82 -30.86
C ALA A 199 3.99 11.36 -31.31
N MET A 200 3.04 10.64 -30.72
CA MET A 200 2.76 9.23 -31.03
C MET A 200 1.84 9.05 -32.26
N SER A 201 1.76 7.83 -32.79
CA SER A 201 0.92 7.52 -33.95
C SER A 201 -0.58 7.64 -33.62
N LYS A 202 -1.45 7.85 -34.62
CA LYS A 202 -2.90 7.95 -34.39
C LYS A 202 -3.54 6.72 -33.73
N PRO A 203 -3.17 5.47 -34.06
CA PRO A 203 -3.57 4.30 -33.27
C PRO A 203 -3.16 4.41 -31.79
N ASP A 204 -1.92 4.79 -31.52
CA ASP A 204 -1.38 4.92 -30.16
C ASP A 204 -2.05 6.03 -29.36
N ALA A 205 -2.34 7.17 -30.00
CA ALA A 205 -3.06 8.30 -29.38
C ALA A 205 -4.51 7.92 -29.02
N ARG A 206 -5.20 7.15 -29.86
CA ARG A 206 -6.53 6.59 -29.51
C ARG A 206 -6.45 5.62 -28.34
N THR A 207 -5.46 4.72 -28.32
CA THR A 207 -5.24 3.82 -27.18
C THR A 207 -4.91 4.57 -25.90
N SER A 208 -4.09 5.61 -25.98
CA SER A 208 -3.71 6.48 -24.87
C SER A 208 -4.89 7.26 -24.29
N LEU A 209 -5.81 7.73 -25.14
CA LEU A 209 -7.03 8.38 -24.69
C LEU A 209 -7.95 7.42 -23.93
N GLU A 210 -8.12 6.18 -24.41
CA GLU A 210 -8.92 5.17 -23.69
C GLU A 210 -8.26 4.73 -22.37
N ILE A 211 -6.92 4.68 -22.33
CA ILE A 211 -6.16 4.52 -21.09
C ILE A 211 -6.45 5.68 -20.12
N TYR A 212 -6.43 6.94 -20.58
CA TYR A 212 -6.71 8.12 -19.75
C TYR A 212 -8.17 8.14 -19.23
N LYS A 213 -9.16 7.88 -20.09
CA LYS A 213 -10.58 7.75 -19.70
C LYS A 213 -10.77 6.68 -18.62
N ARG A 214 -10.10 5.53 -18.75
CA ARG A 214 -10.12 4.49 -17.71
C ARG A 214 -9.41 4.93 -16.43
N PHE A 215 -8.27 5.63 -16.53
CA PHE A 215 -7.54 6.16 -15.37
C PHE A 215 -8.39 7.14 -14.54
N ALA A 216 -9.13 8.04 -15.20
CA ALA A 216 -10.06 8.94 -14.52
C ALA A 216 -11.08 8.15 -13.66
N LYS A 217 -11.72 7.12 -14.25
CA LYS A 217 -12.67 6.28 -13.51
C LYS A 217 -12.00 5.46 -12.39
N GLN A 218 -10.82 4.90 -12.65
CA GLN A 218 -10.06 4.16 -11.65
C GLN A 218 -9.59 5.04 -10.49
N THR A 219 -9.41 6.35 -10.71
CA THR A 219 -9.08 7.32 -9.64
C THR A 219 -10.25 7.48 -8.67
N GLU A 220 -11.48 7.66 -9.16
CA GLU A 220 -12.69 7.69 -8.31
C GLU A 220 -12.86 6.39 -7.49
N ASP A 221 -12.69 5.25 -8.15
CA ASP A 221 -12.83 3.94 -7.53
C ASP A 221 -11.73 3.69 -6.49
N SER A 222 -10.51 4.18 -6.74
CA SER A 222 -9.37 4.11 -5.81
C SER A 222 -9.57 5.02 -4.60
N ILE A 223 -10.06 6.26 -4.79
CA ILE A 223 -10.43 7.16 -3.69
C ILE A 223 -11.47 6.45 -2.81
N SER A 224 -12.55 5.94 -3.43
CA SER A 224 -13.63 5.24 -2.73
C SER A 224 -13.15 4.00 -1.95
N PHE A 225 -12.17 3.26 -2.49
CA PHE A 225 -11.56 2.11 -1.83
C PHE A 225 -10.67 2.52 -0.65
N LEU A 226 -9.82 3.54 -0.84
CA LEU A 226 -8.92 4.05 0.19
C LEU A 226 -9.65 4.79 1.31
N GLU A 227 -10.79 5.43 1.04
CA GLU A 227 -11.65 6.01 2.09
C GLU A 227 -12.22 4.96 3.03
N ARG A 228 -12.63 3.78 2.52
CA ARG A 228 -13.04 2.65 3.37
C ARG A 228 -11.88 2.18 4.23
N ALA A 229 -10.71 1.98 3.63
CA ALA A 229 -9.50 1.62 4.36
C ALA A 229 -9.09 2.66 5.43
N LYS A 230 -9.29 3.95 5.15
CA LYS A 230 -8.95 5.06 6.07
C LYS A 230 -9.79 5.04 7.35
N ARG A 231 -11.05 4.60 7.28
CA ARG A 231 -11.89 4.37 8.47
C ARG A 231 -11.31 3.29 9.39
N LEU A 232 -10.68 2.28 8.80
CA LEU A 232 -10.07 1.13 9.47
C LEU A 232 -8.55 1.30 9.72
N GLN A 233 -8.00 2.50 9.52
CA GLN A 233 -6.56 2.80 9.55
C GLN A 233 -5.85 2.29 10.83
N ARG A 234 -6.53 2.33 11.99
CA ARG A 234 -5.99 1.84 13.27
C ARG A 234 -5.84 0.31 13.30
N GLU A 235 -6.81 -0.42 12.75
CA GLU A 235 -6.83 -1.89 12.72
C GLU A 235 -5.89 -2.43 11.64
N LEU A 236 -5.87 -1.78 10.48
CA LEU A 236 -4.96 -2.14 9.39
C LEU A 236 -3.50 -1.80 9.70
N ASN A 237 -3.23 -0.87 10.64
CA ASN A 237 -1.89 -0.42 11.04
C ASN A 237 -1.02 -0.01 9.83
N ILE A 238 -1.58 0.86 8.99
CA ILE A 238 -0.96 1.46 7.79
C ILE A 238 -1.35 2.94 7.71
N SER A 239 -0.47 3.80 7.20
CA SER A 239 -0.85 5.20 6.95
C SER A 239 -1.43 5.34 5.55
N ILE A 240 -2.66 5.87 5.45
CA ILE A 240 -3.37 6.00 4.17
C ILE A 240 -3.36 7.47 3.75
N PRO A 241 -2.65 7.84 2.67
CA PRO A 241 -2.63 9.21 2.16
C PRO A 241 -3.99 9.60 1.57
N THR A 242 -4.28 10.90 1.53
CA THR A 242 -5.44 11.44 0.80
C THR A 242 -5.12 11.51 -0.69
N VAL A 243 -5.86 10.78 -1.52
CA VAL A 243 -5.76 10.85 -2.99
C VAL A 243 -6.66 11.98 -3.51
N LYS A 244 -6.22 12.67 -4.56
CA LYS A 244 -6.96 13.74 -5.23
C LYS A 244 -7.59 13.24 -6.53
N HIS A 245 -8.66 13.90 -6.97
CA HIS A 245 -9.32 13.60 -8.24
C HIS A 245 -8.43 14.00 -9.43
N ALA A 246 -8.43 13.18 -10.48
CA ALA A 246 -7.88 13.56 -11.77
C ALA A 246 -8.80 14.61 -12.44
N PRO A 247 -8.25 15.61 -13.17
CA PRO A 247 -9.07 16.56 -13.90
C PRO A 247 -9.81 15.83 -15.05
N LEU A 248 -11.14 15.82 -14.95
CA LEU A 248 -12.02 15.20 -15.95
C LEU A 248 -12.04 15.97 -17.27
N SER A 249 -11.75 17.27 -17.24
CA SER A 249 -11.73 18.15 -18.43
C SER A 249 -10.73 17.69 -19.47
N LEU A 250 -9.51 17.32 -19.05
CA LEU A 250 -8.39 16.94 -19.92
C LEU A 250 -8.75 15.81 -20.92
N ALA A 251 -9.68 14.91 -20.57
CA ALA A 251 -10.13 13.87 -21.48
C ALA A 251 -10.82 14.44 -22.75
N SER A 252 -11.53 15.56 -22.60
CA SER A 252 -12.21 16.26 -23.71
C SER A 252 -11.20 16.95 -24.63
N ALA A 253 -10.22 17.67 -24.08
CA ALA A 253 -9.18 18.33 -24.88
C ALA A 253 -8.31 17.33 -25.67
N LEU A 254 -8.00 16.16 -25.10
CA LEU A 254 -7.29 15.09 -25.79
C LEU A 254 -8.14 14.46 -26.92
N GLN A 255 -9.46 14.34 -26.73
CA GLN A 255 -10.40 13.88 -27.75
C GLN A 255 -10.52 14.90 -28.91
N GLU A 256 -10.63 16.18 -28.60
CA GLU A 256 -10.73 17.27 -29.59
C GLU A 256 -9.50 17.31 -30.52
N TYR A 257 -8.28 17.20 -29.98
CA TYR A 257 -7.06 17.07 -30.79
C TYR A 257 -7.06 15.86 -31.74
N LEU A 258 -7.60 14.73 -31.29
CA LEU A 258 -7.73 13.54 -32.15
C LEU A 258 -8.69 13.78 -33.30
N ASP A 259 -9.82 14.45 -33.04
CA ASP A 259 -10.89 14.66 -34.01
C ASP A 259 -10.59 15.80 -35.00
N ASP A 260 -9.89 16.86 -34.58
CA ASP A 260 -9.54 17.99 -35.46
C ASP A 260 -8.48 17.63 -36.50
N GLU A 261 -7.40 16.93 -36.13
CA GLU A 261 -6.45 16.43 -37.13
C GLU A 261 -7.09 15.43 -38.11
N ILE A 262 -8.14 14.70 -37.71
CA ILE A 262 -8.91 13.84 -38.62
C ILE A 262 -9.71 14.69 -39.62
N LYS A 263 -10.33 15.80 -39.17
CA LYS A 263 -11.02 16.74 -40.06
C LYS A 263 -10.03 17.35 -41.05
N GLU A 264 -8.85 17.79 -40.61
CA GLU A 264 -7.81 18.34 -41.48
C GLU A 264 -7.29 17.33 -42.50
N GLN A 265 -6.98 16.10 -42.09
CA GLN A 265 -6.55 15.04 -43.01
C GLN A 265 -7.62 14.72 -44.06
N ASN A 266 -8.89 14.57 -43.65
CA ASN A 266 -9.99 14.35 -44.57
C ASN A 266 -10.17 15.52 -45.55
N THR A 267 -10.05 16.76 -45.07
CA THR A 267 -10.12 17.97 -45.89
C THR A 267 -8.97 18.01 -46.92
N GLN A 268 -7.74 17.68 -46.52
CA GLN A 268 -6.59 17.61 -47.44
C GLN A 268 -6.71 16.49 -48.47
N ILE A 269 -7.28 15.34 -48.11
CA ILE A 269 -7.55 14.22 -49.05
C ILE A 269 -8.62 14.62 -50.07
N GLN A 270 -9.66 15.33 -49.62
CA GLN A 270 -10.76 15.79 -50.46
C GLN A 270 -10.30 16.93 -51.40
N GLN A 271 -9.46 17.85 -50.91
CA GLN A 271 -8.78 18.86 -51.73
C GLN A 271 -7.75 18.26 -52.71
N LYS A 272 -7.16 17.09 -52.43
CA LYS A 272 -6.31 16.39 -53.42
C LYS A 272 -7.10 15.74 -54.57
N GLN A 273 -8.43 15.65 -54.48
CA GLN A 273 -9.30 15.19 -55.56
C GLN A 273 -9.93 16.33 -56.38
N GLN A 274 -9.76 17.60 -56.00
CA GLN A 274 -10.22 18.77 -56.75
C GLN A 274 -9.09 19.80 -56.88
N GLN A 275 -8.60 20.02 -58.10
CA GLN A 275 -7.33 20.72 -58.34
C GLN A 275 -7.24 22.15 -57.76
N SER A 276 -6.11 22.39 -57.11
CA SER A 276 -5.41 23.67 -56.96
C SER A 276 -6.17 24.88 -56.36
N THR A 277 -5.94 25.13 -55.07
CA THR A 277 -5.60 26.47 -54.59
C THR A 277 -4.62 26.41 -53.41
N THR A 278 -3.69 27.35 -53.37
CA THR A 278 -2.66 27.47 -52.33
C THR A 278 -3.24 27.95 -51.01
N VAL A 279 -2.97 27.24 -49.92
CA VAL A 279 -3.23 27.70 -48.55
C VAL A 279 -1.93 27.65 -47.74
N ALA A 280 -1.65 28.72 -46.99
CA ALA A 280 -0.42 28.86 -46.21
C ALA A 280 -0.41 27.93 -44.98
N PRO A 281 0.76 27.47 -44.49
CA PRO A 281 0.83 26.56 -43.35
C PRO A 281 0.58 27.32 -42.03
N ILE A 282 -0.50 26.97 -41.34
CA ILE A 282 -0.74 27.39 -39.95
C ILE A 282 -0.11 26.34 -39.02
N ASN A 283 1.20 26.43 -38.82
CA ASN A 283 1.87 25.66 -37.77
C ASN A 283 1.61 26.33 -36.41
N ASN A 284 0.62 25.84 -35.67
CA ASN A 284 0.41 26.19 -34.27
C ASN A 284 -0.24 25.04 -33.49
N THR A 285 0.40 23.87 -33.51
CA THR A 285 0.14 22.75 -32.57
C THR A 285 0.61 23.13 -31.16
N GLN A 286 -0.11 24.07 -30.54
CA GLN A 286 0.05 24.39 -29.12
C GLN A 286 -0.61 23.29 -28.30
N GLN A 287 0.09 22.79 -27.26
CA GLN A 287 -0.49 21.83 -26.33
C GLN A 287 -1.73 22.45 -25.65
N PRO A 288 -2.79 21.66 -25.39
CA PRO A 288 -3.99 22.15 -24.72
C PRO A 288 -3.65 22.76 -23.36
N LYS A 289 -4.25 23.90 -23.03
CA LYS A 289 -4.03 24.57 -21.73
C LYS A 289 -4.32 23.67 -20.54
N GLU A 290 -5.35 22.83 -20.64
CA GLU A 290 -5.72 21.85 -19.60
C GLU A 290 -4.59 20.84 -19.31
N LEU A 291 -3.76 20.51 -20.30
CA LEU A 291 -2.61 19.64 -20.13
C LEU A 291 -1.49 20.39 -19.41
N ILE A 292 -1.21 21.63 -19.80
CA ILE A 292 -0.23 22.50 -19.14
C ILE A 292 -0.63 22.73 -17.68
N ASP A 293 -1.91 23.02 -17.41
CA ASP A 293 -2.44 23.20 -16.05
C ASP A 293 -2.37 21.89 -15.24
N PHE A 294 -2.57 20.72 -15.87
CA PHE A 294 -2.40 19.42 -15.22
C PHE A 294 -0.94 19.19 -14.79
N PHE A 295 0.04 19.36 -15.69
CA PHE A 295 1.46 19.23 -15.33
C PHE A 295 1.87 20.28 -14.27
N ALA A 296 1.44 21.53 -14.40
CA ALA A 296 1.68 22.57 -13.40
C ALA A 296 1.05 22.24 -12.04
N SER A 297 -0.09 21.53 -11.99
CA SER A 297 -0.69 21.05 -10.74
C SER A 297 0.16 19.97 -10.06
N LEU A 298 0.82 19.11 -10.83
CA LEU A 298 1.74 18.08 -10.33
C LEU A 298 3.07 18.68 -9.83
N GLU A 299 3.58 19.74 -10.48
CA GLU A 299 4.84 20.38 -10.09
C GLU A 299 4.70 21.29 -8.86
N ASN A 300 3.63 22.09 -8.79
CA ASN A 300 3.39 22.98 -7.66
C ASN A 300 3.00 22.21 -6.38
N GLU A 301 2.38 21.05 -6.54
CA GLU A 301 2.11 20.15 -5.42
C GLU A 301 3.33 19.32 -5.02
N LYS A 302 4.15 19.87 -4.12
CA LYS A 302 4.94 19.07 -3.16
C LYS A 302 4.05 18.33 -2.15
N VAL A 303 2.92 17.77 -2.60
CA VAL A 303 1.99 17.01 -1.79
C VAL A 303 2.50 15.58 -1.71
N ASN A 304 3.09 15.26 -0.56
CA ASN A 304 3.66 13.96 -0.19
C ASN A 304 2.61 12.83 -0.15
N ILE A 305 2.13 12.41 -1.32
CA ILE A 305 1.53 11.09 -1.57
C ILE A 305 2.62 10.15 -2.13
N PHE A 306 3.55 10.71 -2.92
CA PHE A 306 4.42 9.96 -3.83
C PHE A 306 5.74 9.44 -3.21
N TYR A 307 6.09 9.78 -1.97
CA TYR A 307 7.43 9.54 -1.42
C TYR A 307 7.54 9.08 0.03
N ASN A 308 6.42 8.80 0.71
CA ASN A 308 6.51 8.19 2.03
C ASN A 308 6.76 6.69 1.90
N GLN A 309 8.02 6.28 2.14
CA GLN A 309 8.32 4.91 2.54
C GLN A 309 7.34 4.52 3.66
N VAL A 310 6.79 3.31 3.59
CA VAL A 310 5.99 2.75 4.69
C VAL A 310 6.94 2.49 5.85
N ALA A 311 7.16 3.51 6.68
CA ALA A 311 7.99 3.40 7.86
C ALA A 311 7.33 2.39 8.82
N PRO A 312 8.04 1.32 9.23
CA PRO A 312 7.52 0.44 10.26
C PRO A 312 7.36 1.26 11.54
N ILE A 313 6.13 1.27 12.09
CA ILE A 313 5.86 1.93 13.37
C ILE A 313 6.72 1.22 14.42
N ALA A 314 7.63 1.96 15.05
CA ALA A 314 8.47 1.42 16.12
C ALA A 314 7.57 0.89 17.25
N PRO A 315 7.89 -0.27 17.86
CA PRO A 315 7.11 -0.78 18.97
C PRO A 315 7.14 0.24 20.12
N LEU A 316 5.97 0.56 20.67
CA LEU A 316 5.84 1.42 21.84
C LEU A 316 6.73 0.89 22.98
N PRO A 317 7.51 1.75 23.65
CA PRO A 317 8.31 1.31 24.78
C PRO A 317 7.37 0.78 25.87
N ILE A 318 7.62 -0.46 26.29
CA ILE A 318 6.87 -1.10 27.35
C ILE A 318 7.19 -0.35 28.64
N THR A 319 6.29 0.55 29.08
CA THR A 319 6.39 1.16 30.40
C THR A 319 6.24 0.06 31.43
N ALA A 320 7.32 -0.22 32.17
CA ALA A 320 7.29 -1.16 33.29
C ALA A 320 6.19 -0.71 34.28
N PRO A 321 5.45 -1.66 34.89
CA PRO A 321 4.43 -1.30 35.87
C PRO A 321 5.08 -0.59 37.07
N PRO A 322 4.43 0.41 37.67
CA PRO A 322 4.97 1.10 38.83
C PRO A 322 5.16 0.12 39.98
N GLN A 323 6.36 0.12 40.58
CA GLN A 323 6.64 -0.73 41.74
C GLN A 323 5.85 -0.23 42.95
N THR A 324 4.89 -1.01 43.40
CA THR A 324 4.21 -0.80 44.68
C THR A 324 5.17 -1.13 45.82
N LEU A 325 5.43 -0.14 46.68
CA LEU A 325 6.18 -0.31 47.93
C LEU A 325 5.39 -1.18 48.91
N LEU A 326 5.57 -2.50 48.83
CA LEU A 326 5.08 -3.44 49.83
C LEU A 326 6.06 -3.58 50.98
N HIS A 327 5.51 -3.54 52.20
CA HIS A 327 6.27 -3.48 53.44
C HIS A 327 6.96 -4.80 53.76
N GLN A 328 8.14 -4.69 54.37
CA GLN A 328 8.95 -5.79 54.87
C GLN A 328 8.35 -6.38 56.17
N PRO A 329 8.16 -7.70 56.27
CA PRO A 329 8.18 -8.41 57.54
C PRO A 329 9.58 -8.98 57.79
N THR A 330 10.09 -8.77 59.00
CA THR A 330 11.37 -9.32 59.47
C THR A 330 11.28 -10.84 59.68
N GLY A 331 12.27 -11.58 59.17
CA GLY A 331 12.39 -13.02 59.37
C GLY A 331 13.85 -13.47 59.34
N ASN A 332 14.46 -13.65 60.52
CA ASN A 332 15.82 -14.17 60.65
C ASN A 332 15.91 -15.61 60.14
N ASN A 333 16.99 -15.95 59.44
CA ASN A 333 17.51 -17.32 59.43
C ASN A 333 19.06 -17.31 59.33
N PRO A 334 19.80 -18.06 60.18
CA PRO A 334 21.19 -17.74 60.47
C PRO A 334 22.18 -18.78 59.91
N PHE A 335 22.32 -18.92 58.59
CA PHE A 335 23.39 -19.73 57.98
C PHE A 335 23.76 -19.26 56.56
N ARG A 336 24.77 -18.38 56.43
CA ARG A 336 25.85 -18.56 55.44
C ARG A 336 27.05 -17.64 55.71
N GLN A 337 28.21 -18.13 55.30
CA GLN A 337 29.53 -17.67 55.69
C GLN A 337 30.15 -16.72 54.65
N SER A 338 30.90 -15.72 55.10
CA SER A 338 31.49 -14.64 54.30
C SER A 338 32.73 -15.09 53.50
N THR A 339 32.93 -14.55 52.29
CA THR A 339 34.25 -14.26 51.70
C THR A 339 34.16 -13.07 50.73
N LEU A 340 35.27 -12.36 50.53
CA LEU A 340 35.38 -11.04 49.89
C LEU A 340 35.70 -11.11 48.37
N PRO A 341 35.54 -10.00 47.60
CA PRO A 341 35.74 -9.98 46.15
C PRO A 341 37.20 -9.67 45.73
N LEU A 342 37.54 -10.01 44.48
CA LEU A 342 38.79 -9.64 43.80
C LEU A 342 38.53 -9.09 42.39
N SER A 343 39.30 -8.08 42.00
CA SER A 343 39.21 -7.35 40.72
C SER A 343 40.01 -8.02 39.59
N PRO A 344 39.68 -7.76 38.30
CA PRO A 344 40.58 -8.03 37.17
C PRO A 344 41.20 -6.74 36.58
N PRO A 345 42.41 -6.81 35.98
CA PRO A 345 43.10 -5.68 35.35
C PRO A 345 42.85 -5.57 33.83
N PRO A 346 43.24 -4.46 33.17
CA PRO A 346 43.24 -4.34 31.72
C PRO A 346 44.54 -4.87 31.09
N ALA A 347 44.46 -5.42 29.86
CA ALA A 347 45.62 -5.74 29.04
C ALA A 347 45.43 -5.23 27.60
N ASN A 348 46.48 -4.60 27.10
CA ASN A 348 46.54 -3.93 25.80
C ASN A 348 47.04 -4.90 24.72
N ASN A 349 46.58 -4.79 23.48
CA ASN A 349 47.39 -5.24 22.33
C ASN A 349 46.95 -4.57 21.03
N ALA A 350 47.92 -4.08 20.25
CA ALA A 350 47.74 -3.36 19.01
C ALA A 350 48.48 -4.06 17.86
N ASN A 351 48.02 -3.92 16.61
CA ASN A 351 48.86 -3.86 15.41
C ASN A 351 48.05 -3.51 14.12
N PRO A 352 48.69 -3.13 12.97
CA PRO A 352 48.44 -1.79 12.43
C PRO A 352 48.14 -1.75 10.90
N PHE A 353 48.53 -0.64 10.23
CA PHE A 353 48.22 -0.20 8.85
C PHE A 353 46.81 0.40 8.68
N ARG A 354 46.61 1.53 7.98
CA ARG A 354 47.42 2.23 6.96
C ARG A 354 47.14 3.75 7.00
N ALA A 355 48.15 4.60 6.83
CA ALA A 355 47.97 6.07 6.74
C ALA A 355 48.88 6.70 5.68
N SER A 356 48.32 7.62 4.88
CA SER A 356 48.97 8.54 3.94
C SER A 356 47.88 9.51 3.44
N THR A 357 48.03 10.82 3.26
CA THR A 357 49.09 11.80 3.63
C THR A 357 48.44 13.20 3.50
N MET A 358 48.80 14.17 4.36
CA MET A 358 48.44 15.60 4.15
C MET A 358 49.32 16.26 3.07
N PRO A 359 49.00 17.50 2.66
CA PRO A 359 49.90 18.59 3.07
C PRO A 359 49.20 19.87 3.59
N LEU A 360 49.99 20.76 4.19
CA LEU A 360 49.66 22.11 4.69
C LEU A 360 50.82 23.06 4.32
N ILE A 361 50.60 24.39 4.41
CA ILE A 361 51.52 25.58 4.36
C ILE A 361 51.21 26.49 3.15
N ASN A 362 51.12 27.83 3.24
CA ASN A 362 50.98 28.82 4.35
C ASN A 362 50.70 30.24 3.76
N SER A 363 50.37 31.20 4.65
CA SER A 363 50.66 32.65 4.59
C SER A 363 49.69 33.70 4.00
N ASN A 364 49.31 34.61 4.92
CA ASN A 364 49.35 36.07 4.84
C ASN A 364 48.10 36.94 4.51
N ASN A 365 47.51 37.43 5.61
CA ASN A 365 47.45 38.87 5.99
C ASN A 365 46.52 39.85 5.22
N HIS A 366 45.41 40.27 5.84
CA HIS A 366 45.23 41.60 6.47
C HIS A 366 43.81 41.81 7.06
N MET A 367 43.70 42.62 8.12
CA MET A 367 42.47 43.17 8.71
C MET A 367 42.50 44.73 8.52
N PRO A 368 41.46 45.56 8.80
CA PRO A 368 40.98 45.79 10.20
C PRO A 368 39.51 46.27 10.44
N MET A 369 38.99 45.98 11.66
CA MET A 369 38.18 46.87 12.57
C MET A 369 36.77 47.38 12.09
N GLN A 370 35.70 47.47 12.91
CA GLN A 370 35.57 48.19 14.21
C GLN A 370 34.37 47.73 15.11
N SER A 371 34.38 48.21 16.37
CA SER A 371 33.53 47.95 17.58
C SER A 371 32.05 48.44 17.49
N MET A 372 31.11 48.33 18.47
CA MET A 372 31.03 48.18 19.96
C MET A 372 29.78 47.33 20.34
N MET A 373 29.64 46.58 21.44
CA MET A 373 29.53 46.87 22.90
C MET A 373 28.22 47.55 23.42
N SER A 374 27.58 46.92 24.44
CA SER A 374 26.63 47.47 25.45
C SER A 374 25.19 47.85 25.02
N SER A 375 24.14 48.01 25.88
CA SER A 375 23.72 47.42 27.18
C SER A 375 22.31 47.95 27.59
N ASN A 376 21.54 47.16 28.36
CA ASN A 376 20.44 47.53 29.29
C ASN A 376 19.03 48.08 28.89
N HIS A 377 18.03 47.48 29.57
CA HIS A 377 16.86 48.06 30.30
C HIS A 377 15.41 48.18 29.73
N PHE A 378 14.47 47.56 30.50
CA PHE A 378 13.09 47.99 30.88
C PHE A 378 12.01 48.17 29.75
N MET A 379 10.68 48.01 29.92
CA MET A 379 9.80 47.85 31.10
C MET A 379 8.42 47.18 30.74
N GLN A 380 7.90 46.28 31.59
CA GLN A 380 6.49 46.08 32.05
C GLN A 380 5.25 46.25 31.11
N GLN A 381 4.34 45.26 31.03
CA GLN A 381 2.97 45.26 31.64
C GLN A 381 2.11 43.99 31.38
N GLN A 382 1.20 43.71 32.32
CA GLN A 382 0.12 42.68 32.38
C GLN A 382 -1.25 43.40 32.15
N PRO A 383 -2.48 42.86 32.40
CA PRO A 383 -2.97 41.49 32.73
C PRO A 383 -4.03 41.01 31.68
N THR A 384 -4.87 39.97 31.77
CA THR A 384 -5.79 39.50 32.85
C THR A 384 -6.24 38.04 32.73
N THR A 385 -6.62 37.47 33.88
CA THR A 385 -7.40 36.24 34.04
C THR A 385 -8.75 36.58 34.69
N SER A 386 -9.83 35.90 34.34
CA SER A 386 -11.11 35.92 35.07
C SER A 386 -11.62 34.51 35.34
N ASN A 387 -12.48 34.34 36.36
CA ASN A 387 -12.60 33.11 37.12
C ASN A 387 -14.06 32.88 37.62
N ASN A 388 -14.57 31.64 37.52
CA ASN A 388 -15.64 31.05 38.38
C ASN A 388 -17.09 31.66 38.34
N PRO A 389 -18.12 31.12 39.05
CA PRO A 389 -18.43 29.74 39.51
C PRO A 389 -19.93 29.26 39.40
N PHE A 390 -20.21 28.05 39.91
CA PHE A 390 -21.49 27.46 40.44
C PHE A 390 -22.59 26.87 39.52
N ALA A 391 -22.90 25.57 39.74
CA ALA A 391 -24.14 25.09 40.39
C ALA A 391 -24.10 23.56 40.70
N LEU A 392 -24.81 23.11 41.74
CA LEU A 392 -24.98 21.68 42.10
C LEU A 392 -26.16 21.03 41.34
N GLY A 393 -26.12 19.70 41.16
CA GLY A 393 -27.29 18.90 40.74
C GLY A 393 -27.06 17.39 40.91
N ASN A 394 -27.92 16.71 41.67
CA ASN A 394 -27.76 15.32 42.11
C ASN A 394 -28.86 14.43 41.51
N ASN A 395 -28.55 13.25 40.91
CA ASN A 395 -29.42 12.05 40.93
C ASN A 395 -28.88 10.78 40.21
N THR A 396 -28.61 9.74 41.01
CA THR A 396 -29.19 8.37 40.98
C THR A 396 -30.47 8.14 40.13
N ILE A 397 -30.80 7.00 39.46
CA ILE A 397 -30.25 5.65 39.09
C ILE A 397 -31.16 5.08 37.92
N PRO A 398 -31.23 3.78 37.47
CA PRO A 398 -30.32 2.61 37.41
C PRO A 398 -30.29 1.84 36.04
N VAL A 399 -29.50 0.75 36.00
CA VAL A 399 -29.56 -0.36 35.02
C VAL A 399 -30.77 -1.28 35.26
N VAL A 400 -31.50 -1.69 34.21
CA VAL A 400 -32.29 -2.96 34.20
C VAL A 400 -32.36 -3.61 32.81
N SER A 401 -32.11 -4.92 32.77
CA SER A 401 -32.74 -5.93 31.89
C SER A 401 -33.06 -7.11 32.82
N PRO A 402 -34.15 -7.89 32.65
CA PRO A 402 -34.24 -8.83 31.52
C PRO A 402 -35.69 -9.29 31.10
N THR A 403 -35.69 -10.32 30.23
CA THR A 403 -36.68 -11.43 30.07
C THR A 403 -37.99 -11.29 29.26
N GLN A 404 -37.99 -12.09 28.17
CA GLN A 404 -39.02 -13.05 27.68
C GLN A 404 -40.32 -12.63 26.96
N VAL A 405 -40.43 -13.17 25.73
CA VAL A 405 -41.51 -14.04 25.20
C VAL A 405 -42.97 -13.61 25.42
N ASN A 406 -43.68 -13.22 24.34
CA ASN A 406 -44.64 -14.14 23.71
C ASN A 406 -45.05 -13.73 22.27
N GLN A 407 -45.72 -14.66 21.58
CA GLN A 407 -46.20 -14.66 20.21
C GLN A 407 -47.41 -13.72 19.99
N ASN A 408 -47.53 -13.12 18.80
CA ASN A 408 -48.59 -13.49 17.85
C ASN A 408 -48.47 -12.73 16.52
N ASN A 409 -48.57 -13.47 15.42
CA ASN A 409 -48.65 -12.94 14.05
C ASN A 409 -49.92 -13.54 13.40
N PRO A 410 -50.92 -12.73 12.98
CA PRO A 410 -52.16 -13.26 12.41
C PRO A 410 -52.06 -13.50 10.89
N PHE A 411 -53.07 -14.20 10.35
CA PHE A 411 -53.26 -14.66 8.95
C PHE A 411 -52.47 -15.95 8.59
N ASN A 412 -53.11 -17.14 8.55
CA ASN A 412 -54.09 -17.66 7.56
C ASN A 412 -53.39 -18.17 6.28
N GLY A 413 -53.51 -19.42 5.82
CA GLY A 413 -54.26 -20.61 6.28
C GLY A 413 -54.17 -21.74 5.22
N HIS A 414 -54.88 -22.86 5.42
CA HIS A 414 -55.03 -24.05 4.53
C HIS A 414 -54.04 -25.23 4.69
N GLN A 415 -54.54 -26.30 5.31
CA GLN A 415 -54.18 -27.70 5.05
C GLN A 415 -55.29 -28.37 4.23
N PRO A 416 -55.02 -29.53 3.62
CA PRO A 416 -55.89 -30.68 3.86
C PRO A 416 -55.15 -31.97 4.25
N GLN A 417 -55.87 -32.82 4.99
CA GLN A 417 -55.57 -34.21 5.40
C GLN A 417 -55.93 -35.23 4.27
N PRO A 418 -55.94 -36.58 4.49
CA PRO A 418 -55.44 -37.43 5.59
C PRO A 418 -54.59 -38.65 5.13
N TRP A 419 -54.14 -39.49 6.08
CA TRP A 419 -54.46 -40.93 6.23
C TRP A 419 -53.34 -41.68 6.98
N GLY A 420 -53.69 -42.49 7.98
CA GLY A 420 -52.78 -43.27 8.82
C GLY A 420 -53.19 -43.25 10.29
#